data_AF-A0A0F2SBC1-F1
#
_entry.id   AF-A0A0F2SBC1-F1
#
_cell.length_a   1.000
_cell.length_b   1.000
_cell.length_c   1.000
_cell.angle_alpha   90.00
_cell.angle_beta   90.00
_cell.angle_gamma   90.00
#
_symmetry.space_group_name_H-M   'P 1'
#
loop_
_entity.id
_entity.type
_entity.pdbx_description
1 polymer ?
#
loop_
_entity_poly.entity_id
_entity_poly.type
_entity_poly.pdbx_seq_one_letter_code
_entity_poly.pdbx_strand_id
1 'polypeptide(L)'
;MGLLFALTAGLKVPLDSSPKAAGVSISKAPWVFGAIQWLLQRYPAWLSGWVLPLLSMAMLLTLPWWGQKVGKRRAWIIFLILSSVWVGLTFLYMFMG
;
A
#
# COMPACT_ATOMS: atom_id res chain seq x y z
N MET A 1 13.54 28.74 7.46
CA MET A 1 14.46 27.57 7.48
C MET A 1 15.31 27.46 8.74
N GLY A 2 15.27 28.38 9.72
CA GLY A 2 16.08 28.26 10.95
C GLY A 2 15.42 27.45 12.09
N LEU A 3 14.10 27.50 12.21
CA LEU A 3 13.38 26.86 13.33
C LEU A 3 13.41 25.32 13.26
N LEU A 4 13.35 24.75 12.05
CA LEU A 4 13.43 23.30 11.84
C LEU A 4 14.83 22.73 12.12
N PHE A 5 15.88 23.52 11.86
CA PHE A 5 17.27 23.14 12.16
C PHE A 5 17.60 23.23 13.65
N ALA A 6 16.97 24.15 14.39
CA ALA A 6 17.15 24.27 15.83
C ALA A 6 16.53 23.08 16.60
N LEU A 7 15.41 22.53 16.09
CA LEU A 7 14.74 21.38 16.71
C LEU A 7 15.51 20.05 16.56
N THR A 8 16.37 19.92 15.55
CA THR A 8 17.18 18.71 15.32
C THR A 8 18.55 18.76 15.98
N ALA A 9 19.10 19.96 16.22
CA ALA A 9 20.44 20.15 16.78
C ALA A 9 20.56 19.80 18.28
N GLY A 10 19.44 19.69 19.01
CA GLY A 10 19.42 19.34 20.44
C GLY A 10 19.38 17.85 20.77
N LEU A 11 19.14 16.99 19.77
CA LEU A 11 19.05 15.54 19.97
C LEU A 11 20.39 14.88 19.67
N LYS A 12 21.26 14.86 20.68
CA LYS A 12 22.50 14.09 20.65
C LYS A 12 22.16 12.60 20.77
N VAL A 13 21.78 11.98 19.64
CA VAL A 13 21.55 10.54 19.54
C VAL A 13 22.92 9.86 19.63
N PRO A 14 23.17 8.99 20.63
CA PRO A 14 24.41 8.24 20.70
C PRO A 14 24.47 7.25 19.53
N LEU A 15 25.55 7.33 18.73
CA LEU A 15 25.81 6.50 17.55
C LEU A 15 26.29 5.06 17.90
N ASP A 16 26.27 4.68 19.18
CA ASP A 16 26.83 3.41 19.69
C ASP A 16 25.79 2.46 20.30
N SER A 17 24.59 2.42 19.73
CA SER A 17 23.67 1.29 19.95
C SER A 17 23.45 0.54 18.65
N SER A 18 24.49 -0.22 18.27
CA SER A 18 24.36 -1.36 17.37
C SER A 18 23.07 -2.11 17.73
N PRO A 19 22.08 -2.25 16.83
CA PRO A 19 20.95 -3.12 17.07
C PRO A 19 21.47 -4.55 16.98
N LYS A 20 22.04 -5.01 18.11
CA LYS A 20 22.04 -6.40 18.50
C LYS A 20 20.66 -6.92 18.16
N ALA A 21 20.60 -7.92 17.29
CA ALA A 21 19.42 -8.53 16.70
C ALA A 21 18.40 -9.01 17.75
N ALA A 22 17.76 -8.07 18.44
CA ALA A 22 16.52 -8.24 19.15
C ALA A 22 15.49 -8.38 18.03
N GLY A 23 14.96 -9.60 17.91
CA GLY A 23 14.13 -10.04 16.79
C GLY A 23 13.28 -8.90 16.27
N VAL A 24 13.55 -8.50 15.02
CA VAL A 24 12.75 -7.51 14.31
C VAL A 24 11.33 -8.04 14.39
N SER A 25 10.56 -7.46 15.32
CA SER A 25 9.12 -7.64 15.36
C SER A 25 8.67 -7.35 13.95
N ILE A 26 8.24 -8.39 13.25
CA ILE A 26 7.83 -8.31 11.85
C ILE A 26 6.84 -7.16 11.81
N SER A 27 7.27 -6.01 11.31
CA SER A 27 6.45 -4.80 11.27
C SER A 27 5.38 -5.07 10.21
N LYS A 28 4.30 -5.72 10.65
CA LYS A 28 3.13 -5.95 9.82
C LYS A 28 2.54 -4.56 9.53
N ALA A 29 2.48 -4.19 8.26
CA ALA A 29 1.75 -2.99 7.88
C ALA A 29 0.27 -3.14 8.28
N PRO A 30 -0.45 -2.02 8.46
CA PRO A 30 -1.88 -2.04 8.73
C PRO A 30 -2.65 -2.87 7.69
N TRP A 31 -3.76 -3.49 8.10
CA TRP A 31 -4.56 -4.40 7.27
C TRP A 31 -4.99 -3.80 5.92
N VAL A 32 -5.16 -2.48 5.83
CA VAL A 32 -5.49 -1.79 4.56
C VAL A 32 -4.42 -1.99 3.48
N PHE A 33 -3.18 -2.25 3.87
CA PHE A 33 -2.08 -2.61 2.97
C PHE A 33 -1.95 -4.12 2.76
N GLY A 34 -2.85 -4.94 3.32
CA GLY A 34 -2.74 -6.39 3.34
C GLY A 34 -2.62 -7.01 1.95
N ALA A 35 -3.41 -6.54 0.98
CA ALA A 35 -3.28 -6.98 -0.41
C ALA A 35 -1.90 -6.67 -1.01
N ILE A 36 -1.35 -5.46 -0.74
CA ILE A 36 -0.02 -5.08 -1.22
C ILE A 36 1.05 -5.94 -0.53
N GLN A 37 0.93 -6.19 0.77
CA GLN A 37 1.84 -7.08 1.49
C GLN A 37 1.79 -8.52 0.97
N TRP A 38 0.60 -9.04 0.70
CA TRP A 38 0.42 -10.38 0.11
C TRP A 38 1.07 -10.48 -1.27
N LEU A 39 0.95 -9.43 -2.08
CA LEU A 39 1.59 -9.33 -3.38
C LEU A 39 3.12 -9.23 -3.24
N LEU A 40 3.62 -8.39 -2.35
CA LEU A 40 5.06 -8.23 -2.08
C LEU A 40 5.74 -9.53 -1.63
N GLN A 41 5.00 -10.43 -0.98
CA GLN A 41 5.51 -11.76 -0.61
C GLN A 41 5.68 -12.72 -1.80
N ARG A 42 5.05 -12.45 -2.95
CA ARG A 42 4.99 -13.37 -4.12
C ARG A 42 5.57 -12.78 -5.39
N TYR A 43 5.57 -11.47 -5.52
CA TYR A 43 5.92 -10.72 -6.72
C TYR A 43 7.00 -9.69 -6.42
N PRO A 44 7.73 -9.21 -7.45
CA PRO A 44 8.78 -8.23 -7.26
C PRO A 44 8.24 -6.90 -6.72
N ALA A 45 9.03 -6.26 -5.86
CA ALA A 45 8.61 -5.07 -5.12
C ALA A 45 8.17 -3.89 -6.01
N TRP A 46 8.79 -3.71 -7.18
CA TRP A 46 8.42 -2.65 -8.11
C TRP A 46 7.00 -2.85 -8.67
N LEU A 47 6.58 -4.09 -8.91
CA LEU A 47 5.25 -4.39 -9.44
C LEU A 47 4.17 -4.20 -8.36
N SER A 48 4.41 -4.77 -7.18
CA SER A 48 3.43 -4.78 -6.09
C SER A 48 3.32 -3.45 -5.37
N GLY A 49 4.44 -2.75 -5.17
CA GLY A 49 4.48 -1.48 -4.42
C GLY A 49 4.22 -0.25 -5.28
N TRP A 50 4.45 -0.30 -6.59
CA TRP A 50 4.30 0.87 -7.47
C TRP A 50 3.26 0.66 -8.55
N VAL A 51 3.48 -0.31 -9.44
CA VAL A 51 2.65 -0.47 -10.65
C VAL A 51 1.19 -0.75 -10.30
N LEU A 52 0.92 -1.70 -9.41
CA LEU A 52 -0.45 -2.09 -9.05
C LEU A 52 -1.24 -0.98 -8.32
N PRO A 53 -0.65 -0.26 -7.33
CA PRO A 53 -1.28 0.93 -6.74
C PRO A 53 -1.55 2.04 -7.76
N LEU A 54 -0.57 2.36 -8.62
CA LEU A 54 -0.73 3.40 -9.64
C LEU A 54 -1.81 3.03 -10.67
N LEU A 55 -1.85 1.78 -11.10
CA LEU A 55 -2.87 1.27 -12.02
C LEU A 55 -4.27 1.37 -11.39
N SER A 56 -4.41 0.99 -10.13
CA SER A 56 -5.67 1.08 -9.39
C SER A 56 -6.13 2.54 -9.27
N MET A 57 -5.21 3.46 -8.97
CA MET A 57 -5.51 4.88 -8.90
C MET A 57 -5.95 5.45 -10.26
N ALA A 58 -5.24 5.13 -11.34
CA ALA A 58 -5.61 5.54 -12.70
C ALA A 58 -6.99 4.99 -13.09
N MET A 59 -7.31 3.77 -12.67
CA MET A 59 -8.60 3.15 -12.94
C MET A 59 -9.75 3.85 -12.19
N LEU A 60 -9.54 4.23 -10.93
CA LEU A 60 -10.52 5.02 -10.16
C LEU A 60 -10.75 6.40 -10.78
N LEU A 61 -9.69 7.06 -11.23
CA LEU A 61 -9.76 8.38 -11.88
C LEU A 61 -10.52 8.34 -13.22
N THR A 62 -10.39 7.24 -13.97
CA THR A 62 -11.06 7.07 -15.27
C THR A 62 -12.47 6.50 -15.18
N LEU A 63 -12.88 6.02 -13.99
CA LEU A 63 -14.20 5.44 -13.74
C LEU A 63 -15.39 6.35 -14.13
N PRO A 64 -15.43 7.66 -13.81
CA PRO A 64 -16.54 8.52 -14.23
C PRO A 64 -16.66 8.63 -15.75
N TRP A 65 -15.54 8.62 -16.48
CA TRP A 65 -15.51 8.67 -17.94
C TRP A 65 -16.04 7.36 -18.54
N TRP A 66 -15.74 6.24 -17.90
CA TRP A 66 -16.30 4.93 -18.27
C TRP A 66 -17.80 4.85 -18.03
N GLY A 67 -18.30 5.46 -16.95
CA GLY A 67 -19.74 5.56 -16.68
C GLY A 67 -20.51 6.26 -17.81
N GLN A 68 -19.88 7.24 -18.47
CA GLN A 68 -20.46 7.96 -19.61
C GLN A 68 -20.31 7.20 -20.93
N LYS A 69 -19.14 6.62 -21.22
CA LYS A 69 -18.84 5.97 -22.53
C LYS A 69 -19.30 4.51 -22.63
N VAL A 70 -19.11 3.72 -21.57
CA VAL A 70 -19.36 2.27 -21.55
C VAL A 70 -20.73 1.93 -20.94
N GLY A 71 -21.34 2.90 -20.28
CA GLY A 71 -22.62 2.79 -19.59
C GLY A 71 -22.45 2.45 -18.12
N LYS A 72 -23.19 3.17 -17.26
CA LYS A 72 -23.09 3.12 -15.80
C LYS A 72 -23.10 1.70 -15.24
N ARG A 73 -23.99 0.82 -15.73
CA ARG A 73 -24.12 -0.56 -15.22
C ARG A 73 -22.87 -1.41 -15.46
N ARG A 74 -22.25 -1.30 -16.63
CA ARG A 74 -21.01 -2.04 -16.97
C ARG A 74 -19.80 -1.50 -16.21
N ALA A 75 -19.65 -0.17 -16.14
CA ALA A 75 -18.60 0.47 -15.36
C ALA A 75 -18.67 0.04 -13.88
N TRP A 76 -19.87 -0.04 -13.32
CA TRP A 76 -20.10 -0.53 -11.96
C TRP A 76 -19.69 -1.99 -11.75
N ILE A 77 -20.05 -2.88 -12.68
CA ILE A 77 -19.65 -4.30 -12.60
C ILE A 77 -18.13 -4.42 -12.61
N ILE A 78 -17.45 -3.70 -13.50
CA ILE A 78 -15.98 -3.75 -13.58
C ILE A 78 -15.36 -3.21 -12.29
N PHE A 79 -15.85 -2.09 -11.77
CA PHE A 79 -15.41 -1.53 -10.49
C PHE A 79 -15.56 -2.52 -9.33
N LEU A 80 -16.71 -3.19 -9.25
CA LEU A 80 -16.97 -4.20 -8.21
C LEU A 80 -16.02 -5.37 -8.32
N ILE A 81 -15.78 -5.90 -9.52
CA ILE A 81 -14.86 -7.02 -9.74
C ILE A 81 -13.45 -6.63 -9.28
N LEU A 82 -12.93 -5.48 -9.72
CA LEU A 82 -11.61 -5.01 -9.32
C LEU A 82 -11.50 -4.74 -7.82
N SER A 83 -12.50 -4.10 -7.22
CA SER A 83 -12.53 -3.86 -5.78
C SER A 83 -12.56 -5.17 -5.00
N SER A 84 -13.33 -6.16 -5.48
CA SER A 84 -13.42 -7.48 -4.87
C SER A 84 -12.08 -8.23 -4.91
N VAL A 85 -11.27 -8.08 -5.97
CA VAL A 85 -9.91 -8.63 -6.03
C VAL A 85 -9.03 -8.07 -4.92
N TRP A 86 -9.02 -6.74 -4.74
CA TRP A 86 -8.24 -6.09 -3.68
C TRP A 86 -8.69 -6.49 -2.27
N VAL A 87 -10.00 -6.54 -2.05
CA VAL A 87 -10.59 -6.97 -0.79
C VAL A 87 -10.25 -8.44 -0.52
N GLY A 88 -10.43 -9.32 -1.50
CA GLY A 88 -10.11 -10.75 -1.40
C GLY A 88 -8.63 -11.01 -1.09
N LEU A 89 -7.72 -10.29 -1.76
CA LEU A 89 -6.28 -10.34 -1.47
C LEU A 89 -5.96 -9.90 -0.03
N THR A 90 -6.66 -8.87 0.46
CA THR A 90 -6.51 -8.40 1.84
C THR A 90 -7.03 -9.45 2.84
N PHE A 91 -8.17 -10.08 2.57
CA PHE A 91 -8.67 -11.18 3.40
C PHE A 91 -7.68 -12.36 3.40
N LEU A 92 -7.17 -12.77 2.24
CA LEU A 92 -6.17 -13.83 2.15
C LEU A 92 -4.92 -13.52 2.98
N TYR A 93 -4.45 -12.26 2.96
CA TYR A 93 -3.37 -11.82 3.83
C TYR A 93 -3.70 -11.99 5.32
N MET A 94 -4.90 -11.58 5.73
CA MET A 94 -5.32 -11.67 7.13
C MET A 94 -5.49 -13.13 7.61
N PHE A 95 -5.91 -14.04 6.75
CA PHE A 95 -6.02 -15.46 7.09
C PHE A 95 -4.67 -16.21 7.07
N MET A 96 -3.72 -15.75 6.25
CA MET A 96 -2.41 -16.40 6.11
C MET A 96 -1.30 -15.79 6.99
N GLY A 97 -1.50 -14.58 7.54
CA GLY A 97 -0.48 -13.80 8.23
C GLY A 97 -0.65 -13.74 9.74
#